data_AF-A0A8J6SHT2-F1
#
_entry.id   AF-A0A8J6SHT2-F1
#
_cell.length_a   1.000
_cell.length_b   1.000
_cell.length_c   1.000
_cell.angle_alpha   90.00
_cell.angle_beta   90.00
_cell.angle_gamma   90.00
#
_symmetry.space_group_name_H-M   'P 1'
#
loop_
_entity.id
_entity.type
_entity.pdbx_description
1 polymer ?
#
loop_
_entity_poly.entity_id
_entity_poly.type
_entity_poly.pdbx_seq_one_letter_code
_entity_poly.pdbx_strand_id
1 'polypeptide(L)'
;MVENSKRKALLDNYANGTRNFRGIYLRGADLSKTDLRSVDFRGADLQEANLSKTNLEGAIISNAKLQGANLEGVKVRGANLNGANLSGANLEGVNLNGANLNGANLSGANLKGANLNGTNLNGANLSGANLKGANLHEANLEAANLSGANLRGANLNGANLEAAKLSGANLRGANLNGAKGANLDGANISNRNKNPSSLSRKSPNVDESIRCNKLKKASSDPVKDKDLAAKSQLRNEALPVIKQIVEGGVSTENESKNKILQKNNYNYTSEIENITTAQNQLNTEKYFTPQSIEDAKERTLTSIVRRRGQAEFRKSLLKAYNYRCAITGCDAEQALEAAHIKPYNGTQTNDPSNGLILRADLHTLFDLKLIAIDPETSRVYLEPSLRNTYYAELHEKLLQLPKNINKNALQWRCQQCGWYR
;
A
#
# COMPACT_ATOMS: atom_id res chain seq x y z
N MET A 1 2.12 32.95 31.09
CA MET A 1 3.53 33.14 31.54
C MET A 1 4.48 32.03 31.05
N VAL A 2 4.13 30.74 31.14
CA VAL A 2 5.04 29.61 30.81
C VAL A 2 5.48 29.54 29.33
N GLU A 3 4.66 29.97 28.36
CA GLU A 3 5.05 29.97 26.94
C GLU A 3 6.20 30.95 26.64
N ASN A 4 6.18 32.13 27.25
CA ASN A 4 7.24 33.14 27.07
C ASN A 4 8.59 32.71 27.65
N SER A 5 8.63 31.87 28.70
CA SER A 5 9.91 31.40 29.26
C SER A 5 10.60 30.41 28.32
N LYS A 6 9.86 29.51 27.67
CA LYS A 6 10.39 28.58 26.66
C LYS A 6 11.01 29.32 25.46
N ARG A 7 10.27 30.28 24.88
CA ARG A 7 10.75 31.11 23.76
C ARG A 7 12.02 31.86 24.16
N LYS A 8 12.01 32.52 25.32
CA LYS A 8 13.17 33.29 25.80
C LYS A 8 14.40 32.41 26.00
N ALA A 9 14.27 31.29 26.72
CA ALA A 9 15.39 30.38 26.96
C ALA A 9 15.99 29.80 25.67
N LEU A 10 15.16 29.50 24.65
CA LEU A 10 15.65 29.10 23.34
C LEU A 10 16.47 30.23 22.68
N LEU A 11 15.91 31.44 22.62
CA LEU A 11 16.51 32.56 21.91
C LEU A 11 17.78 33.08 22.58
N ASP A 12 17.82 33.12 23.91
CA ASP A 12 19.02 33.51 24.68
C ASP A 12 20.17 32.52 24.39
N ASN A 13 19.90 31.21 24.41
CA ASN A 13 20.90 30.19 24.06
C ASN A 13 21.32 30.26 22.58
N TYR A 14 20.38 30.51 21.66
CA TYR A 14 20.66 30.63 20.23
C TYR A 14 21.50 31.89 19.92
N ALA A 15 21.24 33.01 20.59
CA ALA A 15 22.06 34.22 20.51
C ALA A 15 23.50 33.96 21.01
N ASN A 16 23.65 33.14 22.06
CA ASN A 16 24.95 32.67 22.58
C ASN A 16 25.61 31.58 21.71
N GLY A 17 25.16 31.37 20.47
CA GLY A 17 25.77 30.45 19.51
C GLY A 17 25.33 28.99 19.62
N THR A 18 24.46 28.63 20.57
CA THR A 18 23.93 27.25 20.65
C THR A 18 23.08 26.96 19.41
N ARG A 19 23.31 25.81 18.77
CA ARG A 19 22.49 25.30 17.67
C ARG A 19 21.85 23.95 17.96
N ASN A 20 22.40 23.19 18.91
CA ASN A 20 21.88 21.88 19.32
C ASN A 20 20.76 22.02 20.36
N PHE A 21 19.52 21.75 19.93
CA PHE A 21 18.33 21.70 20.77
C PHE A 21 17.56 20.39 20.51
N ARG A 22 18.29 19.29 20.33
CA ARG A 22 17.73 17.95 20.11
C ARG A 22 16.77 17.56 21.23
N GLY A 23 15.59 17.06 20.88
CA GLY A 23 14.58 16.62 21.86
C GLY A 23 13.95 17.72 22.72
N ILE A 24 14.17 19.01 22.43
CA ILE A 24 13.64 20.11 23.26
C ILE A 24 12.10 20.12 23.30
N TYR A 25 11.53 20.46 24.47
CA TYR A 25 10.08 20.52 24.68
C TYR A 25 9.51 21.93 24.46
N LEU A 26 9.12 22.22 23.23
CA LEU A 26 8.57 23.50 22.75
C LEU A 26 7.09 23.41 22.34
N ARG A 27 6.34 22.39 22.79
CA ARG A 27 4.89 22.29 22.58
C ARG A 27 4.18 23.58 22.98
N GLY A 28 3.33 24.09 22.08
CA GLY A 28 2.57 25.35 22.20
C GLY A 28 3.42 26.63 22.16
N ALA A 29 4.74 26.56 22.01
CA ALA A 29 5.58 27.75 22.10
C ALA A 29 5.35 28.68 20.89
N ASP A 30 5.23 29.98 21.16
CA ASP A 30 5.35 30.98 20.11
C ASP A 30 6.82 31.17 19.75
N LEU A 31 7.20 30.72 18.57
CA LEU A 31 8.51 30.88 17.95
C LEU A 31 8.43 31.75 16.69
N SER A 32 7.29 32.41 16.44
CA SER A 32 7.02 33.14 15.20
C SER A 32 8.00 34.30 14.99
N LYS A 33 8.29 34.56 13.71
CA LYS A 33 9.19 35.64 13.23
C LYS A 33 10.61 35.58 13.82
N THR A 34 11.07 34.42 14.30
CA THR A 34 12.45 34.25 14.80
C THR A 34 13.41 33.87 13.69
N ASP A 35 14.71 34.09 13.91
CA ASP A 35 15.78 33.54 13.06
C ASP A 35 16.43 32.36 13.79
N LEU A 36 16.26 31.17 13.25
CA LEU A 36 16.71 29.88 13.79
C LEU A 36 17.38 29.05 12.68
N ARG A 37 18.08 29.71 11.74
CA ARG A 37 18.87 29.06 10.69
C ARG A 37 19.85 28.03 11.25
N SER A 38 19.97 26.91 10.55
CA SER A 38 20.87 25.80 10.92
C SER A 38 20.70 25.27 12.37
N VAL A 39 19.54 25.49 12.98
CA VAL A 39 19.20 24.89 14.29
C VAL A 39 18.99 23.38 14.15
N ASP A 40 19.42 22.62 15.15
CA ASP A 40 19.19 21.18 15.27
C ASP A 40 18.06 20.93 16.29
N PHE A 41 16.85 20.78 15.76
CA PHE A 41 15.62 20.38 16.45
C PHE A 41 15.29 18.90 16.21
N ARG A 42 16.27 18.04 15.90
CA ARG A 42 15.99 16.61 15.69
C ARG A 42 15.30 16.00 16.92
N GLY A 43 14.16 15.35 16.70
CA GLY A 43 13.34 14.76 17.76
C GLY A 43 12.64 15.76 18.71
N ALA A 44 12.70 17.07 18.44
CA ALA A 44 12.04 18.08 19.29
C ALA A 44 10.51 17.92 19.33
N ASP A 45 9.90 18.34 20.42
CA ASP A 45 8.46 18.42 20.57
C ASP A 45 7.98 19.85 20.30
N LEU A 46 7.48 20.09 19.09
CA LEU A 46 6.98 21.36 18.56
C LEU A 46 5.49 21.25 18.21
N GLN A 47 4.75 20.32 18.83
CA GLN A 47 3.31 20.18 18.64
C GLN A 47 2.60 21.50 18.95
N GLU A 48 1.62 21.88 18.13
CA GLU A 48 0.84 23.13 18.27
C GLU A 48 1.70 24.43 18.31
N ALA A 49 3.01 24.37 18.05
CA ALA A 49 3.89 25.54 18.13
C ALA A 49 3.61 26.53 16.99
N ASN A 50 3.74 27.82 17.27
CA ASN A 50 3.64 28.87 16.26
C ASN A 50 5.04 29.16 15.68
N LEU A 51 5.34 28.60 14.52
CA LEU A 51 6.56 28.80 13.73
C LEU A 51 6.34 29.75 12.54
N SER A 52 5.22 30.50 12.52
CA SER A 52 4.88 31.34 11.38
C SER A 52 5.94 32.41 11.11
N LYS A 53 6.34 32.54 9.85
CA LYS A 53 7.36 33.49 9.36
C LYS A 53 8.75 33.33 10.00
N THR A 54 9.02 32.20 10.64
CA THR A 54 10.33 31.86 11.21
C THR A 54 11.32 31.46 10.11
N ASN A 55 12.61 31.77 10.31
CA ASN A 55 13.68 31.33 9.42
C ASN A 55 14.32 30.04 9.95
N LEU A 56 14.14 28.94 9.22
CA LEU A 56 14.68 27.60 9.48
C LEU A 56 15.49 27.09 8.28
N GLU A 57 16.05 27.98 7.45
CA GLU A 57 16.89 27.56 6.32
C GLU A 57 18.09 26.74 6.83
N GLY A 58 18.31 25.57 6.21
CA GLY A 58 19.34 24.60 6.62
C GLY A 58 19.14 23.96 8.00
N ALA A 59 17.99 24.13 8.66
CA ALA A 59 17.72 23.51 9.95
C ALA A 59 17.57 21.98 9.86
N ILE A 60 17.93 21.28 10.93
CA ILE A 60 17.78 19.83 11.06
C ILE A 60 16.62 19.54 12.01
N ILE A 61 15.49 19.11 11.47
CA ILE A 61 14.20 18.94 12.16
C ILE A 61 13.72 17.48 12.04
N SER A 62 14.62 16.55 11.71
CA SER A 62 14.25 15.16 11.46
C SER A 62 13.71 14.46 12.71
N ASN A 63 12.67 13.63 12.52
CA ASN A 63 11.91 12.96 13.58
C ASN A 63 11.25 13.90 14.62
N ALA A 64 11.17 15.21 14.38
CA ALA A 64 10.48 16.14 15.26
C ALA A 64 8.96 15.96 15.21
N LYS A 65 8.29 16.29 16.31
CA LYS A 65 6.82 16.31 16.43
C LYS A 65 6.32 17.72 16.15
N LEU A 66 5.55 17.92 15.09
CA LEU A 66 5.04 19.20 14.58
C LEU A 66 3.52 19.14 14.33
N GLN A 67 2.83 18.20 14.96
CA GLN A 67 1.39 17.99 14.76
C GLN A 67 0.62 19.25 15.14
N GLY A 68 -0.26 19.72 14.24
CA GLY A 68 -1.02 20.95 14.41
C GLY A 68 -0.20 22.25 14.49
N ALA A 69 1.11 22.22 14.26
CA ALA A 69 1.94 23.43 14.32
C ALA A 69 1.58 24.41 13.18
N ASN A 70 1.72 25.72 13.45
CA ASN A 70 1.55 26.75 12.43
C ASN A 70 2.91 27.11 11.80
N LEU A 71 3.13 26.71 10.56
CA LEU A 71 4.35 27.00 9.79
C LEU A 71 4.09 28.01 8.65
N GLU A 72 2.98 28.75 8.66
CA GLU A 72 2.64 29.73 7.61
C GLU A 72 3.80 30.70 7.32
N GLY A 73 4.25 30.74 6.06
CA GLY A 73 5.35 31.61 5.63
C GLY A 73 6.72 31.30 6.24
N VAL A 74 6.91 30.14 6.87
CA VAL A 74 8.23 29.68 7.35
C VAL A 74 9.22 29.56 6.18
N LYS A 75 10.49 29.86 6.41
CA LYS A 75 11.57 29.62 5.43
C LYS A 75 12.28 28.32 5.79
N VAL A 76 12.17 27.29 4.93
CA VAL A 76 12.68 25.93 5.19
C VAL A 76 13.49 25.37 4.02
N ARG A 77 14.03 26.25 3.16
CA ARG A 77 14.91 25.87 2.05
C ARG A 77 16.12 25.08 2.58
N GLY A 78 16.35 23.90 2.00
CA GLY A 78 17.44 22.99 2.41
C GLY A 78 17.32 22.44 3.84
N ALA A 79 16.16 22.59 4.51
CA ALA A 79 15.95 21.99 5.81
C ALA A 79 15.73 20.48 5.69
N ASN A 80 16.18 19.73 6.71
CA ASN A 80 15.98 18.29 6.81
C ASN A 80 14.83 17.98 7.77
N LEU A 81 13.68 17.62 7.23
CA LEU A 81 12.45 17.21 7.94
C LEU A 81 12.16 15.71 7.76
N ASN A 82 13.17 14.89 7.46
CA ASN A 82 13.03 13.43 7.33
C ASN A 82 12.36 12.82 8.57
N GLY A 83 11.33 11.98 8.36
CA GLY A 83 10.57 11.34 9.45
C GLY A 83 9.81 12.30 10.38
N ALA A 84 9.76 13.62 10.11
CA ALA A 84 9.04 14.57 10.96
C ALA A 84 7.52 14.36 10.88
N ASN A 85 6.83 14.53 12.01
CA ASN A 85 5.37 14.38 12.08
C ASN A 85 4.67 15.73 12.05
N LEU A 86 4.30 16.16 10.85
CA LEU A 86 3.60 17.39 10.48
C LEU A 86 2.08 17.18 10.29
N SER A 87 1.48 16.13 10.87
CA SER A 87 0.06 15.85 10.66
C SER A 87 -0.83 16.99 11.14
N GLY A 88 -1.75 17.45 10.28
CA GLY A 88 -2.63 18.59 10.55
C GLY A 88 -1.92 19.94 10.66
N ALA A 89 -0.62 20.04 10.35
CA ALA A 89 0.12 21.30 10.40
C ALA A 89 -0.34 22.28 9.28
N ASN A 90 -0.21 23.58 9.54
CA ASN A 90 -0.48 24.62 8.55
C ASN A 90 0.82 25.02 7.82
N LEU A 91 0.90 24.71 6.53
CA LEU A 91 2.04 24.96 5.63
C LEU A 91 1.60 25.76 4.38
N GLU A 92 0.53 26.56 4.49
CA GLU A 92 0.00 27.36 3.38
C GLU A 92 1.05 28.35 2.85
N GLY A 93 1.25 28.34 1.52
CA GLY A 93 2.21 29.20 0.82
C GLY A 93 3.68 28.98 1.15
N VAL A 94 4.04 27.93 1.91
CA VAL A 94 5.42 27.72 2.38
C VAL A 94 6.36 27.32 1.24
N ASN A 95 7.60 27.82 1.29
CA ASN A 95 8.66 27.45 0.35
C ASN A 95 9.53 26.30 0.90
N LEU A 96 9.27 25.10 0.41
CA LEU A 96 9.92 23.82 0.73
C LEU A 96 10.86 23.33 -0.40
N ASN A 97 11.22 24.21 -1.35
CA ASN A 97 12.12 23.87 -2.46
C ASN A 97 13.43 23.22 -1.96
N GLY A 98 13.74 22.04 -2.51
CA GLY A 98 14.91 21.24 -2.15
C GLY A 98 14.95 20.72 -0.70
N ALA A 99 13.87 20.84 0.07
CA ALA A 99 13.80 20.27 1.42
C ALA A 99 13.72 18.73 1.39
N ASN A 100 14.20 18.08 2.44
CA ASN A 100 14.05 16.63 2.61
C ASN A 100 12.89 16.32 3.57
N LEU A 101 11.82 15.73 3.05
CA LEU A 101 10.63 15.25 3.77
C LEU A 101 10.43 13.74 3.58
N ASN A 102 11.49 12.98 3.25
CA ASN A 102 11.42 11.52 3.14
C ASN A 102 10.89 10.89 4.44
N GLY A 103 9.90 9.99 4.32
CA GLY A 103 9.22 9.35 5.45
C GLY A 103 8.41 10.28 6.36
N ALA A 104 8.27 11.59 6.04
CA ALA A 104 7.54 12.52 6.89
C ALA A 104 6.03 12.25 6.89
N ASN A 105 5.38 12.45 8.04
CA ASN A 105 3.92 12.34 8.15
C ASN A 105 3.27 13.72 7.99
N LEU A 106 2.61 13.97 6.87
CA LEU A 106 1.91 15.19 6.50
C LEU A 106 0.39 14.98 6.42
N SER A 107 -0.15 13.93 7.08
CA SER A 107 -1.56 13.58 6.97
C SER A 107 -2.47 14.72 7.43
N GLY A 108 -3.44 15.09 6.61
CA GLY A 108 -4.36 16.21 6.87
C GLY A 108 -3.71 17.61 6.91
N ALA A 109 -2.42 17.76 6.56
CA ALA A 109 -1.74 19.05 6.59
C ALA A 109 -2.27 20.01 5.49
N ASN A 110 -2.26 21.32 5.76
CA ASN A 110 -2.62 22.35 4.79
C ASN A 110 -1.40 22.82 4.00
N LEU A 111 -1.22 22.35 2.76
CA LEU A 111 -0.11 22.67 1.85
C LEU A 111 -0.58 23.52 0.65
N LYS A 112 -1.69 24.25 0.80
CA LYS A 112 -2.29 25.05 -0.27
C LYS A 112 -1.28 26.08 -0.79
N GLY A 113 -1.05 26.10 -2.10
CA GLY A 113 -0.09 26.99 -2.74
C GLY A 113 1.38 26.82 -2.31
N ALA A 114 1.74 25.76 -1.60
CA ALA A 114 3.13 25.53 -1.17
C ALA A 114 4.05 25.25 -2.36
N ASN A 115 5.30 25.71 -2.30
CA ASN A 115 6.33 25.43 -3.30
C ASN A 115 7.19 24.24 -2.85
N LEU A 116 6.95 23.08 -3.46
CA LEU A 116 7.58 21.78 -3.21
C LEU A 116 8.46 21.34 -4.41
N ASN A 117 8.98 22.30 -5.19
CA ASN A 117 9.81 22.03 -6.35
C ASN A 117 11.11 21.31 -5.94
N GLY A 118 11.39 20.15 -6.53
CA GLY A 118 12.55 19.30 -6.24
C GLY A 118 12.59 18.75 -4.80
N THR A 119 11.49 18.80 -4.05
CA THR A 119 11.41 18.29 -2.68
C THR A 119 11.44 16.76 -2.67
N ASN A 120 12.22 16.16 -1.76
CA ASN A 120 12.16 14.71 -1.53
C ASN A 120 11.03 14.36 -0.58
N LEU A 121 10.00 13.68 -1.07
CA LEU A 121 8.82 13.21 -0.34
C LEU A 121 8.70 11.67 -0.42
N ASN A 122 9.78 10.95 -0.75
CA ASN A 122 9.74 9.48 -0.84
C ASN A 122 9.23 8.88 0.48
N GLY A 123 8.25 7.97 0.41
CA GLY A 123 7.62 7.33 1.57
C GLY A 123 6.77 8.24 2.46
N ALA A 124 6.60 9.53 2.12
CA ALA A 124 5.87 10.47 2.96
C ALA A 124 4.36 10.18 2.99
N ASN A 125 3.73 10.36 4.15
CA ASN A 125 2.28 10.18 4.30
C ASN A 125 1.54 11.52 4.15
N LEU A 126 1.02 11.79 2.96
CA LEU A 126 0.25 12.99 2.59
C LEU A 126 -1.28 12.75 2.61
N SER A 127 -1.75 11.70 3.29
CA SER A 127 -3.16 11.30 3.23
C SER A 127 -4.11 12.40 3.73
N GLY A 128 -5.14 12.71 2.95
CA GLY A 128 -6.07 13.81 3.24
C GLY A 128 -5.47 15.23 3.22
N ALA A 129 -4.19 15.41 2.84
CA ALA A 129 -3.54 16.71 2.84
C ALA A 129 -4.12 17.65 1.76
N ASN A 130 -4.16 18.95 2.04
CA ASN A 130 -4.66 19.96 1.11
C ASN A 130 -3.51 20.56 0.28
N LEU A 131 -3.23 19.99 -0.89
CA LEU A 131 -2.19 20.42 -1.84
C LEU A 131 -2.72 21.34 -2.98
N LYS A 132 -3.86 22.03 -2.76
CA LYS A 132 -4.52 22.82 -3.81
C LYS A 132 -3.56 23.90 -4.34
N GLY A 133 -3.26 23.86 -5.63
CA GLY A 133 -2.36 24.84 -6.29
C GLY A 133 -0.90 24.73 -5.86
N ALA A 134 -0.48 23.65 -5.19
CA ALA A 134 0.92 23.46 -4.80
C ALA A 134 1.82 23.19 -6.03
N ASN A 135 3.08 23.64 -5.97
CA ASN A 135 4.07 23.37 -7.01
C ASN A 135 4.95 22.18 -6.63
N LEU A 136 4.65 21.00 -7.16
CA LEU A 136 5.36 19.72 -6.99
C LEU A 136 6.26 19.38 -8.20
N HIS A 137 6.72 20.39 -8.95
CA HIS A 137 7.62 20.19 -10.10
C HIS A 137 8.86 19.40 -9.68
N GLU A 138 9.21 18.35 -10.43
CA GLU A 138 10.35 17.44 -10.17
C GLU A 138 10.42 16.87 -8.74
N ALA A 139 9.33 16.90 -7.96
CA ALA A 139 9.30 16.35 -6.61
C ALA A 139 9.39 14.82 -6.63
N ASN A 140 10.14 14.23 -5.69
CA ASN A 140 10.18 12.78 -5.54
C ASN A 140 9.08 12.32 -4.56
N LEU A 141 7.94 11.86 -5.09
CA LEU A 141 6.80 11.31 -4.34
C LEU A 141 6.77 9.77 -4.36
N GLU A 142 7.90 9.11 -4.65
CA GLU A 142 8.00 7.65 -4.69
C GLU A 142 7.49 6.99 -3.39
N ALA A 143 6.65 5.96 -3.50
CA ALA A 143 5.99 5.29 -2.38
C ALA A 143 5.16 6.20 -1.44
N ALA A 144 4.95 7.48 -1.76
CA ALA A 144 4.21 8.42 -0.92
C ALA A 144 2.72 8.08 -0.87
N ASN A 145 2.08 8.29 0.28
CA ASN A 145 0.64 8.07 0.44
C ASN A 145 -0.14 9.38 0.26
N LEU A 146 -0.62 9.65 -0.94
CA LEU A 146 -1.47 10.80 -1.30
C LEU A 146 -2.98 10.49 -1.18
N SER A 147 -3.37 9.38 -0.53
CA SER A 147 -4.78 8.95 -0.52
C SER A 147 -5.71 10.00 0.09
N GLY A 148 -6.75 10.40 -0.64
CA GLY A 148 -7.69 11.47 -0.25
C GLY A 148 -7.13 12.90 -0.33
N ALA A 149 -5.89 13.11 -0.78
CA ALA A 149 -5.27 14.44 -0.83
C ALA A 149 -5.90 15.35 -1.90
N ASN A 150 -6.06 16.63 -1.60
CA ASN A 150 -6.62 17.60 -2.54
C ASN A 150 -5.53 18.29 -3.37
N LEU A 151 -5.17 17.70 -4.51
CA LEU A 151 -4.17 18.19 -5.48
C LEU A 151 -4.76 19.14 -6.55
N ARG A 152 -5.95 19.71 -6.36
CA ARG A 152 -6.64 20.51 -7.39
C ARG A 152 -5.78 21.69 -7.85
N GLY A 153 -5.45 21.76 -9.13
CA GLY A 153 -4.59 22.80 -9.71
C GLY A 153 -3.11 22.69 -9.36
N ALA A 154 -2.64 21.59 -8.76
CA ALA A 154 -1.22 21.41 -8.43
C ALA A 154 -0.37 21.16 -9.68
N ASN A 155 0.89 21.62 -9.67
CA ASN A 155 1.84 21.36 -10.74
C ASN A 155 2.73 20.17 -10.38
N LEU A 156 2.50 18.99 -10.96
CA LEU A 156 3.30 17.76 -10.76
C LEU A 156 4.20 17.47 -11.99
N ASN A 157 4.51 18.47 -12.81
CA ASN A 157 5.33 18.29 -14.00
C ASN A 157 6.71 17.71 -13.65
N GLY A 158 7.09 16.59 -14.26
CA GLY A 158 8.35 15.90 -13.99
C GLY A 158 8.44 15.15 -12.65
N ALA A 159 7.39 15.16 -11.81
CA ALA A 159 7.41 14.51 -10.50
C ALA A 159 7.54 12.97 -10.61
N ASN A 160 8.26 12.34 -9.68
CA ASN A 160 8.29 10.89 -9.57
C ASN A 160 7.16 10.41 -8.63
N LEU A 161 6.18 9.68 -9.15
CA LEU A 161 5.04 9.12 -8.42
C LEU A 161 5.08 7.58 -8.37
N GLU A 162 6.23 6.95 -8.65
CA GLU A 162 6.37 5.49 -8.63
C GLU A 162 5.95 4.89 -7.28
N ALA A 163 5.07 3.90 -7.30
CA ALA A 163 4.43 3.29 -6.11
C ALA A 163 3.65 4.26 -5.20
N ALA A 164 3.41 5.51 -5.60
CA ALA A 164 2.58 6.45 -4.84
C ALA A 164 1.12 6.01 -4.80
N LYS A 165 0.45 6.19 -3.65
CA LYS A 165 -0.97 5.83 -3.45
C LYS A 165 -1.84 7.07 -3.64
N LEU A 166 -2.63 7.13 -4.72
CA LEU A 166 -3.48 8.29 -5.08
C LEU A 166 -4.99 8.05 -4.90
N SER A 167 -5.39 6.95 -4.24
CA SER A 167 -6.79 6.58 -3.99
C SER A 167 -7.58 7.72 -3.34
N GLY A 168 -8.64 8.21 -4.01
CA GLY A 168 -9.48 9.31 -3.55
C GLY A 168 -8.86 10.71 -3.68
N ALA A 169 -7.63 10.85 -4.20
CA ALA A 169 -6.99 12.15 -4.36
C ALA A 169 -7.67 13.00 -5.43
N ASN A 170 -7.83 14.30 -5.21
CA ASN A 170 -8.48 15.22 -6.14
C ASN A 170 -7.47 15.94 -7.04
N LEU A 171 -7.21 15.40 -8.22
CA LEU A 171 -6.25 15.90 -9.22
C LEU A 171 -6.89 16.85 -10.27
N ARG A 172 -8.11 17.36 -10.05
CA ARG A 172 -8.79 18.25 -11.00
C ARG A 172 -7.92 19.44 -11.40
N GLY A 173 -7.64 19.56 -12.70
CA GLY A 173 -6.81 20.64 -13.24
C GLY A 173 -5.34 20.63 -12.80
N ALA A 174 -4.84 19.52 -12.24
CA ALA A 174 -3.42 19.35 -11.94
C ALA A 174 -2.63 19.09 -13.22
N ASN A 175 -1.42 19.64 -13.31
CA ASN A 175 -0.49 19.39 -14.42
C ASN A 175 0.35 18.14 -14.13
N LEU A 176 0.20 17.07 -14.92
CA LEU A 176 0.91 15.80 -14.76
C LEU A 176 1.94 15.54 -15.87
N ASN A 177 2.23 16.54 -16.71
CA ASN A 177 3.11 16.36 -17.88
C ASN A 177 4.49 15.83 -17.46
N GLY A 178 4.94 14.71 -18.02
CA GLY A 178 6.24 14.12 -17.68
C GLY A 178 6.36 13.52 -16.27
N ALA A 179 5.26 13.44 -15.50
CA ALA A 179 5.28 12.73 -14.22
C ALA A 179 5.48 11.21 -14.46
N LYS A 180 6.35 10.58 -13.66
CA LYS A 180 6.74 9.17 -13.79
C LYS A 180 5.97 8.30 -12.80
N GLY A 181 5.70 7.04 -13.15
CA GLY A 181 5.16 6.03 -12.22
C GLY A 181 3.76 6.30 -11.65
N ALA A 182 3.07 7.35 -12.10
CA ALA A 182 1.80 7.82 -11.57
C ALA A 182 0.65 6.82 -11.78
N ASN A 183 0.36 6.02 -10.76
CA ASN A 183 -0.90 5.31 -10.59
C ASN A 183 -1.99 6.35 -10.26
N LEU A 184 -2.93 6.59 -11.17
CA LEU A 184 -3.98 7.61 -10.98
C LEU A 184 -5.31 7.01 -10.51
N ASP A 185 -5.34 5.74 -10.13
CA ASP A 185 -6.60 5.05 -9.84
C ASP A 185 -7.21 5.44 -8.51
N GLY A 186 -8.54 5.53 -8.53
CA GLY A 186 -9.32 6.17 -7.47
C GLY A 186 -9.16 7.70 -7.40
N ALA A 187 -8.27 8.33 -8.18
CA ALA A 187 -8.10 9.78 -8.16
C ALA A 187 -9.13 10.51 -9.04
N ASN A 188 -9.67 11.62 -8.53
CA ASN A 188 -10.60 12.47 -9.25
C ASN A 188 -9.86 13.45 -10.18
N ILE A 189 -9.67 13.05 -11.43
CA ILE A 189 -9.05 13.85 -12.49
C ILE A 189 -10.07 14.64 -13.35
N SER A 190 -11.37 14.34 -13.26
CA SER A 190 -12.34 14.76 -14.29
C SER A 190 -12.94 16.15 -14.05
N ASN A 191 -12.77 17.07 -15.01
CA ASN A 191 -13.29 18.44 -14.93
C ASN A 191 -14.78 18.56 -15.33
N ARG A 192 -15.64 17.64 -14.86
CA ARG A 192 -17.09 17.69 -15.12
C ARG A 192 -17.81 18.68 -14.21
N ASN A 193 -18.23 19.81 -14.78
CA ASN A 193 -19.52 20.42 -14.43
C ASN A 193 -20.63 19.50 -14.98
N LYS A 194 -21.70 19.26 -14.21
CA LYS A 194 -22.93 18.62 -14.70
C LYS A 194 -24.13 19.35 -14.13
N ASN A 195 -24.85 20.10 -14.98
CA ASN A 195 -26.24 20.43 -14.73
C ASN A 195 -27.09 19.15 -14.90
N PRO A 196 -28.12 18.92 -14.05
CA PRO A 196 -28.98 17.75 -14.15
C PRO A 196 -30.34 18.07 -14.79
N SER A 197 -30.72 17.37 -15.87
CA SER A 197 -32.12 17.24 -16.28
C SER A 197 -32.32 16.12 -17.32
N SER A 198 -33.42 15.36 -17.17
CA SER A 198 -33.98 14.37 -18.12
C SER A 198 -33.12 13.09 -18.30
N LEU A 199 -33.58 11.84 -18.13
CA LEU A 199 -34.89 11.21 -18.37
C LEU A 199 -35.10 9.96 -17.48
N SER A 200 -36.36 9.63 -17.21
CA SER A 200 -36.80 8.48 -16.41
C SER A 200 -37.36 7.31 -17.25
N ARG A 201 -37.28 6.08 -16.74
CA ARG A 201 -38.36 5.05 -16.80
C ARG A 201 -38.10 3.93 -15.77
N LYS A 202 -39.16 3.28 -15.28
CA LYS A 202 -39.16 2.30 -14.17
C LYS A 202 -39.17 0.83 -14.64
N SER A 203 -38.84 -0.08 -13.72
CA SER A 203 -38.61 -1.53 -13.83
C SER A 203 -39.85 -2.39 -14.13
N PRO A 204 -39.66 -3.72 -14.28
CA PRO A 204 -39.99 -4.62 -13.15
C PRO A 204 -38.85 -5.60 -12.77
N ASN A 205 -39.08 -6.42 -11.73
CA ASN A 205 -38.10 -7.31 -11.10
C ASN A 205 -38.25 -8.76 -11.66
N VAL A 206 -37.43 -9.78 -11.35
CA VAL A 206 -36.40 -10.00 -10.29
C VAL A 206 -35.20 -10.80 -10.88
N ASP A 207 -34.21 -11.06 -10.01
CA ASP A 207 -33.30 -12.23 -9.97
C ASP A 207 -31.95 -12.31 -10.73
N GLU A 208 -31.02 -13.03 -10.09
CA GLU A 208 -29.79 -13.69 -10.57
C GLU A 208 -28.68 -12.95 -11.38
N SER A 209 -28.53 -11.62 -11.34
CA SER A 209 -27.37 -10.97 -12.04
C SER A 209 -26.56 -9.90 -11.29
N ILE A 210 -26.84 -9.66 -10.01
CA ILE A 210 -26.52 -8.38 -9.36
C ILE A 210 -25.02 -8.13 -9.08
N ARG A 211 -24.19 -9.17 -8.88
CA ARG A 211 -22.79 -8.96 -8.42
C ARG A 211 -21.75 -8.86 -9.55
N CYS A 212 -21.79 -9.70 -10.60
CA CYS A 212 -20.92 -9.51 -11.77
C CYS A 212 -21.28 -8.23 -12.56
N ASN A 213 -22.55 -7.82 -12.58
CA ASN A 213 -22.96 -6.62 -13.33
C ASN A 213 -22.49 -5.29 -12.70
N LYS A 214 -22.07 -5.26 -11.43
CA LYS A 214 -21.34 -4.10 -10.85
C LYS A 214 -19.91 -3.97 -11.39
N LEU A 215 -19.29 -5.07 -11.82
CA LEU A 215 -18.00 -5.05 -12.52
C LEU A 215 -18.19 -4.79 -14.03
N LYS A 216 -19.23 -5.36 -14.65
CA LYS A 216 -19.49 -5.21 -16.10
C LYS A 216 -20.07 -3.87 -16.54
N LYS A 217 -20.73 -3.09 -15.67
CA LYS A 217 -21.14 -1.70 -15.98
C LYS A 217 -19.99 -0.68 -15.93
N ALA A 218 -18.74 -1.12 -15.74
CA ALA A 218 -17.54 -0.29 -15.79
C ALA A 218 -16.74 -0.42 -17.12
N SER A 219 -17.44 -0.70 -18.23
CA SER A 219 -16.86 -1.00 -19.55
C SER A 219 -16.75 0.23 -20.48
N SER A 220 -15.70 1.02 -20.30
CA SER A 220 -15.03 1.80 -21.38
C SER A 220 -13.73 2.42 -20.83
N ASP A 221 -12.59 1.90 -21.30
CA ASP A 221 -11.21 2.44 -21.23
C ASP A 221 -10.56 2.73 -19.84
N PRO A 222 -9.22 2.90 -19.80
CA PRO A 222 -8.25 1.89 -20.23
C PRO A 222 -7.55 1.18 -19.07
N VAL A 223 -7.04 0.00 -19.38
CA VAL A 223 -6.63 -1.11 -18.49
C VAL A 223 -5.29 -0.89 -17.77
N LYS A 224 -5.25 -1.12 -16.45
CA LYS A 224 -4.13 -1.71 -15.68
C LYS A 224 -4.36 -1.73 -14.16
N ASP A 225 -5.27 -0.90 -13.67
CA ASP A 225 -5.16 -0.35 -12.31
C ASP A 225 -6.43 -0.62 -11.47
N LYS A 226 -7.60 -0.58 -12.13
CA LYS A 226 -8.85 -1.27 -11.73
C LYS A 226 -8.60 -2.72 -11.30
N ASP A 227 -7.60 -3.35 -11.91
CA ASP A 227 -7.06 -4.68 -11.63
C ASP A 227 -6.68 -4.87 -10.15
N LEU A 228 -5.93 -3.95 -9.56
CA LEU A 228 -5.41 -4.11 -8.20
C LEU A 228 -6.45 -3.73 -7.14
N ALA A 229 -7.28 -2.72 -7.43
CA ALA A 229 -8.39 -2.31 -6.57
C ALA A 229 -9.44 -3.44 -6.42
N ALA A 230 -9.80 -4.10 -7.53
CA ALA A 230 -10.71 -5.25 -7.50
C ALA A 230 -10.13 -6.41 -6.66
N LYS A 231 -8.85 -6.76 -6.87
CA LYS A 231 -8.17 -7.81 -6.07
C LYS A 231 -8.15 -7.49 -4.58
N SER A 232 -7.84 -6.25 -4.20
CA SER A 232 -7.80 -5.82 -2.80
C SER A 232 -9.18 -5.86 -2.15
N GLN A 233 -10.21 -5.37 -2.84
CA GLN A 233 -11.59 -5.44 -2.34
C GLN A 233 -12.00 -6.89 -2.08
N LEU A 234 -11.74 -7.79 -3.03
CA LEU A 234 -12.09 -9.21 -2.91
C LEU A 234 -11.31 -9.88 -1.76
N ARG A 235 -9.99 -9.70 -1.67
CA ARG A 235 -9.18 -10.21 -0.54
C ARG A 235 -9.73 -9.71 0.82
N ASN A 236 -10.23 -8.48 0.90
CA ASN A 236 -10.87 -7.94 2.09
C ASN A 236 -12.26 -8.55 2.37
N GLU A 237 -12.99 -9.07 1.37
CA GLU A 237 -14.24 -9.80 1.59
C GLU A 237 -14.00 -11.17 2.26
N ALA A 238 -12.84 -11.81 2.06
CA ALA A 238 -12.48 -13.06 2.75
C ALA A 238 -12.10 -12.86 4.23
N LEU A 239 -11.60 -11.67 4.59
CA LEU A 239 -11.02 -11.39 5.90
C LEU A 239 -12.00 -11.54 7.09
N PRO A 240 -13.27 -11.09 7.03
CA PRO A 240 -14.25 -11.31 8.10
C PRO A 240 -14.58 -12.78 8.31
N VAL A 241 -14.61 -13.57 7.23
CA VAL A 241 -14.88 -15.01 7.29
C VAL A 241 -13.71 -15.74 7.95
N ILE A 242 -12.47 -15.44 7.53
CA ILE A 242 -11.26 -15.98 8.18
C ILE A 242 -11.26 -15.64 9.68
N LYS A 243 -11.64 -14.41 10.04
CA LYS A 243 -11.76 -13.99 11.44
C LYS A 243 -12.80 -14.83 12.22
N GLN A 244 -13.98 -15.06 11.65
CA GLN A 244 -15.01 -15.92 12.26
C GLN A 244 -14.56 -17.38 12.43
N ILE A 245 -13.77 -17.92 11.50
CA ILE A 245 -13.21 -19.28 11.60
C ILE A 245 -12.19 -19.37 12.74
N VAL A 246 -11.30 -18.38 12.83
CA VAL A 246 -10.27 -18.30 13.89
C VAL A 246 -10.88 -18.06 15.27
N GLU A 247 -11.95 -17.26 15.36
CA GLU A 247 -12.63 -16.95 16.63
C GLU A 247 -13.63 -18.04 17.06
N GLY A 248 -14.17 -18.84 16.12
CA GLY A 248 -15.09 -19.95 16.40
C GLY A 248 -14.40 -21.30 16.69
N GLY A 249 -13.09 -21.40 16.43
CA GLY A 249 -12.32 -22.65 16.49
C GLY A 249 -11.39 -22.79 17.70
N VAL A 250 -11.92 -22.70 18.92
CA VAL A 250 -11.14 -23.03 20.14
C VAL A 250 -11.42 -24.47 20.57
N SER A 251 -10.63 -25.41 20.04
CA SER A 251 -10.40 -26.71 20.67
C SER A 251 -8.97 -27.19 20.41
N THR A 252 -8.22 -27.29 21.50
CA THR A 252 -6.88 -27.87 21.67
C THR A 252 -6.38 -28.85 20.60
N GLU A 253 -5.18 -28.59 20.07
CA GLU A 253 -4.06 -29.55 20.23
C GLU A 253 -2.69 -28.87 20.02
N ASN A 254 -1.69 -29.36 20.75
CA ASN A 254 -0.36 -28.78 20.85
C ASN A 254 0.65 -29.50 19.94
N GLU A 255 1.78 -28.84 19.67
CA GLU A 255 3.10 -29.47 19.43
C GLU A 255 3.22 -30.63 18.42
N SER A 256 3.69 -30.34 17.19
CA SER A 256 4.68 -31.21 16.53
C SER A 256 5.35 -30.61 15.28
N LYS A 257 6.70 -30.56 15.32
CA LYS A 257 7.64 -30.81 14.20
C LYS A 257 7.49 -29.87 12.99
N ASN A 258 8.36 -28.87 12.78
CA ASN A 258 9.82 -28.91 12.85
C ASN A 258 10.44 -30.06 12.02
N LYS A 259 10.25 -30.01 10.69
CA LYS A 259 11.06 -30.68 9.65
C LYS A 259 10.63 -30.21 8.26
N ILE A 260 11.46 -29.37 7.62
CA ILE A 260 11.83 -29.30 6.18
C ILE A 260 12.86 -28.15 6.09
N LEU A 261 14.09 -28.43 6.52
CA LEU A 261 15.24 -27.53 6.38
C LEU A 261 16.53 -28.33 6.14
N GLN A 262 16.50 -29.25 5.17
CA GLN A 262 17.69 -29.87 4.59
C GLN A 262 17.48 -30.25 3.13
N LYS A 263 17.89 -29.35 2.23
CA LYS A 263 18.66 -29.60 1.00
C LYS A 263 18.67 -28.35 0.13
N ASN A 264 19.80 -27.66 0.07
CA ASN A 264 20.57 -27.39 -1.15
C ASN A 264 21.68 -26.38 -0.86
N ASN A 265 22.94 -26.80 -0.99
CA ASN A 265 24.10 -25.92 -0.94
C ASN A 265 24.04 -24.92 -2.09
N TYR A 266 24.09 -23.61 -1.79
CA TYR A 266 24.41 -22.58 -2.77
C TYR A 266 25.31 -21.50 -2.13
N ASN A 267 26.56 -21.42 -2.61
CA ASN A 267 27.48 -20.34 -2.28
C ASN A 267 27.10 -19.08 -3.05
N TYR A 268 26.87 -17.98 -2.33
CA TYR A 268 26.72 -16.63 -2.89
C TYR A 268 27.53 -15.64 -2.06
N THR A 269 28.82 -15.50 -2.39
CA THR A 269 29.76 -14.62 -1.66
C THR A 269 29.98 -13.24 -2.29
N SER A 270 29.26 -12.90 -3.37
CA SER A 270 29.32 -11.57 -4.03
C SER A 270 28.03 -10.73 -3.89
N GLU A 271 26.95 -11.27 -3.33
CA GLU A 271 25.70 -10.52 -3.06
C GLU A 271 25.56 -10.06 -1.60
N ILE A 272 26.45 -10.52 -0.70
CA ILE A 272 26.36 -10.28 0.75
C ILE A 272 26.62 -8.80 1.11
N GLU A 273 27.49 -8.08 0.41
CA GLU A 273 27.77 -6.67 0.71
C GLU A 273 26.54 -5.76 0.52
N ASN A 274 25.66 -6.07 -0.44
CA ASN A 274 24.39 -5.36 -0.61
C ASN A 274 23.35 -5.68 0.47
N ILE A 275 23.45 -6.86 1.10
CA ILE A 275 22.55 -7.27 2.20
C ILE A 275 22.86 -6.49 3.47
N THR A 276 24.13 -6.16 3.74
CA THR A 276 24.51 -5.36 4.93
C THR A 276 23.90 -3.97 4.94
N THR A 277 23.76 -3.32 3.77
CA THR A 277 23.09 -2.02 3.65
C THR A 277 21.57 -2.13 3.93
N ALA A 278 20.92 -3.17 3.41
CA ALA A 278 19.50 -3.44 3.69
C ALA A 278 19.24 -3.84 5.16
N GLN A 279 20.15 -4.59 5.78
CA GLN A 279 20.08 -4.95 7.21
C GLN A 279 20.10 -3.70 8.10
N ASN A 280 20.96 -2.72 7.79
CA ASN A 280 21.06 -1.49 8.60
C ASN A 280 19.81 -0.59 8.49
N GLN A 281 19.13 -0.58 7.35
CA GLN A 281 17.85 0.12 7.18
C GLN A 281 16.69 -0.61 7.91
N LEU A 282 16.61 -1.94 7.82
CA LEU A 282 15.52 -2.69 8.46
C LEU A 282 15.66 -2.76 10.00
N ASN A 283 16.89 -2.77 10.52
CA ASN A 283 17.15 -2.75 11.97
C ASN A 283 16.74 -1.42 12.64
N THR A 284 16.61 -0.32 11.90
CA THR A 284 16.29 1.00 12.46
C THR A 284 14.78 1.28 12.55
N GLU A 285 13.93 0.58 11.79
CA GLU A 285 12.49 0.89 11.70
C GLU A 285 11.57 0.08 12.63
N LYS A 286 12.10 -0.90 13.39
CA LYS A 286 11.36 -1.76 14.36
C LYS A 286 10.14 -2.53 13.80
N TYR A 287 9.93 -2.55 12.49
CA TYR A 287 8.81 -3.23 11.83
C TYR A 287 9.14 -4.68 11.42
N PHE A 288 9.59 -5.54 12.34
CA PHE A 288 9.41 -7.00 12.26
C PHE A 288 9.91 -7.71 13.54
N THR A 289 9.21 -8.75 13.98
CA THR A 289 9.73 -9.74 14.95
C THR A 289 9.81 -11.11 14.27
N PRO A 290 10.90 -11.43 13.56
CA PRO A 290 11.15 -12.78 13.09
C PRO A 290 11.58 -13.65 14.28
N GLN A 291 11.17 -14.92 14.32
CA GLN A 291 11.61 -15.83 15.40
C GLN A 291 13.08 -16.28 15.23
N SER A 292 13.67 -16.09 14.05
CA SER A 292 15.12 -16.18 13.83
C SER A 292 15.55 -15.42 12.57
N ILE A 293 16.86 -15.16 12.44
CA ILE A 293 17.45 -14.55 11.24
C ILE A 293 17.27 -15.46 10.00
N GLU A 294 17.30 -16.78 10.18
CA GLU A 294 17.02 -17.77 9.14
C GLU A 294 15.59 -17.66 8.59
N ASP A 295 14.57 -17.46 9.42
CA ASP A 295 13.17 -17.28 8.99
C ASP A 295 13.01 -16.02 8.11
N ALA A 296 13.71 -14.92 8.45
CA ALA A 296 13.72 -13.71 7.63
C ALA A 296 14.43 -13.91 6.27
N LYS A 297 15.58 -14.62 6.26
CA LYS A 297 16.29 -14.98 5.01
C LYS A 297 15.44 -15.90 4.13
N GLU A 298 14.86 -16.95 4.71
CA GLU A 298 14.08 -17.95 3.98
C GLU A 298 12.83 -17.35 3.34
N ARG A 299 12.10 -16.46 4.05
CA ARG A 299 10.96 -15.72 3.49
C ARG A 299 11.37 -14.79 2.36
N THR A 300 12.49 -14.09 2.50
CA THR A 300 13.00 -13.16 1.49
C THR A 300 13.42 -13.91 0.23
N LEU A 301 14.26 -14.94 0.35
CA LEU A 301 14.64 -15.85 -0.74
C LEU A 301 13.42 -16.49 -1.39
N THR A 302 12.48 -17.02 -0.60
CA THR A 302 11.23 -17.60 -1.10
C THR A 302 10.42 -16.58 -1.92
N SER A 303 10.33 -15.32 -1.46
CA SER A 303 9.60 -14.27 -2.18
C SER A 303 10.27 -13.87 -3.51
N ILE A 304 11.59 -13.92 -3.60
CA ILE A 304 12.37 -13.62 -4.81
C ILE A 304 12.28 -14.80 -5.79
N VAL A 305 12.45 -16.03 -5.30
CA VAL A 305 12.37 -17.27 -6.08
C VAL A 305 10.98 -17.46 -6.69
N ARG A 306 9.90 -17.18 -5.93
CA ARG A 306 8.50 -17.28 -6.41
C ARG A 306 8.11 -16.27 -7.51
N ARG A 307 8.86 -15.18 -7.70
CA ARG A 307 8.58 -14.18 -8.75
C ARG A 307 9.05 -14.62 -10.15
N ARG A 308 10.00 -15.57 -10.25
CA ARG A 308 10.57 -16.00 -11.54
C ARG A 308 9.52 -16.73 -12.40
N GLY A 309 9.19 -16.16 -13.56
CA GLY A 309 8.21 -16.72 -14.51
C GLY A 309 6.74 -16.58 -14.12
N GLN A 310 6.42 -16.00 -12.95
CA GLN A 310 5.04 -15.91 -12.44
C GLN A 310 4.09 -15.10 -13.35
N ALA A 311 4.61 -14.06 -14.02
CA ALA A 311 3.83 -13.24 -14.96
C ALA A 311 3.41 -14.05 -16.21
N GLU A 312 4.33 -14.80 -16.81
CA GLU A 312 4.02 -15.67 -17.95
C GLU A 312 3.16 -16.87 -17.54
N PHE A 313 3.33 -17.42 -16.33
CA PHE A 313 2.43 -18.44 -15.80
C PHE A 313 0.97 -17.96 -15.73
N ARG A 314 0.75 -16.76 -15.15
CA ARG A 314 -0.59 -16.16 -15.09
C ARG A 314 -1.19 -15.94 -16.48
N LYS A 315 -0.38 -15.45 -17.43
CA LYS A 315 -0.78 -15.19 -18.81
C LYS A 315 -1.17 -16.47 -19.56
N SER A 316 -0.45 -17.57 -19.33
CA SER A 316 -0.78 -18.89 -19.88
C SER A 316 -2.06 -19.47 -19.26
N LEU A 317 -2.26 -19.32 -17.94
CA LEU A 317 -3.49 -19.73 -17.27
C LEU A 317 -4.71 -18.93 -17.76
N LEU A 318 -4.61 -17.61 -17.91
CA LEU A 318 -5.71 -16.80 -18.42
C LEU A 318 -6.20 -17.29 -19.79
N LYS A 319 -5.28 -17.62 -20.70
CA LYS A 319 -5.63 -18.21 -22.00
C LYS A 319 -6.28 -19.60 -21.85
N ALA A 320 -5.71 -20.48 -21.02
CA ALA A 320 -6.19 -21.84 -20.82
C ALA A 320 -7.62 -21.91 -20.24
N TYR A 321 -8.00 -20.92 -19.42
CA TYR A 321 -9.32 -20.80 -18.78
C TYR A 321 -10.25 -19.80 -19.49
N ASN A 322 -9.92 -19.36 -20.72
CA ASN A 322 -10.70 -18.37 -21.48
C ASN A 322 -11.06 -17.11 -20.66
N TYR A 323 -10.07 -16.58 -19.93
CA TYR A 323 -10.15 -15.39 -19.09
C TYR A 323 -11.20 -15.46 -17.96
N ARG A 324 -11.64 -16.65 -17.57
CA ARG A 324 -12.67 -16.88 -16.54
C ARG A 324 -12.14 -17.60 -15.31
N CYS A 325 -12.61 -17.21 -14.13
CA CYS A 325 -12.33 -17.92 -12.88
C CYS A 325 -12.82 -19.37 -12.94
N ALA A 326 -11.94 -20.33 -12.62
CA ALA A 326 -12.22 -21.76 -12.65
C ALA A 326 -13.48 -22.18 -11.86
N ILE A 327 -13.74 -21.53 -10.71
CA ILE A 327 -14.84 -21.88 -9.79
C ILE A 327 -16.12 -21.08 -10.11
N THR A 328 -16.00 -19.78 -10.38
CA THR A 328 -17.17 -18.87 -10.50
C THR A 328 -17.58 -18.56 -11.93
N GLY A 329 -16.74 -18.86 -12.93
CA GLY A 329 -16.94 -18.43 -14.32
C GLY A 329 -16.81 -16.93 -14.55
N CYS A 330 -16.42 -16.15 -13.52
CA CYS A 330 -16.26 -14.70 -13.56
C CYS A 330 -15.12 -14.30 -14.51
N ASP A 331 -15.42 -13.41 -15.45
CA ASP A 331 -14.54 -12.94 -16.54
C ASP A 331 -13.84 -11.60 -16.25
N ALA A 332 -13.87 -11.13 -15.01
CA ALA A 332 -13.11 -9.96 -14.57
C ALA A 332 -11.62 -10.33 -14.42
N GLU A 333 -10.88 -10.43 -15.53
CA GLU A 333 -9.42 -10.71 -15.60
C GLU A 333 -8.62 -9.96 -14.51
N GLN A 334 -9.02 -8.72 -14.27
CA GLN A 334 -8.63 -7.83 -13.19
C GLN A 334 -8.50 -8.53 -11.84
N ALA A 335 -9.55 -9.25 -11.44
CA ALA A 335 -9.66 -9.95 -10.17
C ALA A 335 -8.98 -11.34 -10.18
N LEU A 336 -8.48 -11.78 -11.34
CA LEU A 336 -7.96 -13.13 -11.53
C LEU A 336 -6.46 -13.24 -11.21
N GLU A 337 -6.15 -14.19 -10.35
CA GLU A 337 -4.83 -14.54 -9.86
C GLU A 337 -4.50 -15.99 -10.20
N ALA A 338 -3.20 -16.27 -10.41
CA ALA A 338 -2.70 -17.60 -10.71
C ALA A 338 -2.39 -18.35 -9.42
N ALA A 339 -3.12 -19.44 -9.19
CA ALA A 339 -2.94 -20.35 -8.07
C ALA A 339 -2.17 -21.60 -8.54
N HIS A 340 -1.03 -21.89 -7.93
CA HIS A 340 -0.31 -23.14 -8.15
C HIS A 340 -1.01 -24.29 -7.41
N ILE A 341 -1.31 -25.40 -8.09
CA ILE A 341 -1.95 -26.57 -7.49
C ILE A 341 -0.92 -27.36 -6.67
N LYS A 342 0.24 -27.69 -7.27
CA LYS A 342 1.46 -28.13 -6.55
C LYS A 342 2.43 -26.95 -6.42
N PRO A 343 3.17 -26.82 -5.30
CA PRO A 343 4.05 -25.68 -5.04
C PRO A 343 5.09 -25.44 -6.14
N TYR A 344 5.44 -24.17 -6.33
CA TYR A 344 6.48 -23.76 -7.27
C TYR A 344 7.82 -24.42 -6.92
N ASN A 345 8.39 -25.13 -7.89
CA ASN A 345 9.70 -25.78 -7.83
C ASN A 345 10.46 -25.54 -9.13
N GLY A 346 10.70 -24.27 -9.46
CA GLY A 346 11.31 -23.86 -10.73
C GLY A 346 10.31 -23.68 -11.87
N THR A 347 10.77 -23.07 -12.96
CA THR A 347 9.91 -22.66 -14.10
C THR A 347 9.17 -23.82 -14.78
N GLN A 348 9.65 -25.06 -14.66
CA GLN A 348 8.95 -26.27 -15.10
C GLN A 348 7.62 -26.53 -14.37
N THR A 349 7.39 -25.91 -13.20
CA THR A 349 6.11 -25.97 -12.47
C THR A 349 5.10 -24.90 -12.89
N ASN A 350 5.49 -23.98 -13.78
CA ASN A 350 4.64 -22.93 -14.36
C ASN A 350 3.87 -23.43 -15.60
N ASP A 351 3.39 -24.67 -15.57
CA ASP A 351 2.57 -25.26 -16.62
C ASP A 351 1.07 -25.13 -16.29
N PRO A 352 0.18 -24.74 -17.23
CA PRO A 352 -1.25 -24.59 -16.97
C PRO A 352 -1.96 -25.83 -16.40
N SER A 353 -1.44 -27.04 -16.60
CA SER A 353 -1.94 -28.28 -15.99
C SER A 353 -1.72 -28.34 -14.47
N ASN A 354 -0.82 -27.51 -13.94
CA ASN A 354 -0.49 -27.36 -12.52
C ASN A 354 -1.07 -26.06 -11.92
N GLY A 355 -2.01 -25.38 -12.59
CA GLY A 355 -2.55 -24.12 -12.11
C GLY A 355 -4.05 -23.96 -12.28
N LEU A 356 -4.63 -23.16 -11.39
CA LEU A 356 -5.99 -22.62 -11.50
C LEU A 356 -5.92 -21.11 -11.68
N ILE A 357 -6.88 -20.53 -12.39
CA ILE A 357 -7.11 -19.08 -12.34
C ILE A 357 -8.30 -18.79 -11.41
N LEU A 358 -8.05 -18.06 -10.33
CA LEU A 358 -8.99 -17.84 -9.24
C LEU A 358 -9.24 -16.35 -8.99
N ARG A 359 -10.44 -16.02 -8.53
CA ARG A 359 -10.75 -14.70 -7.96
C ARG A 359 -9.91 -14.50 -6.69
N ALA A 360 -9.38 -13.30 -6.43
CA ALA A 360 -8.35 -13.08 -5.40
C ALA A 360 -8.75 -13.49 -3.96
N ASP A 361 -10.04 -13.48 -3.63
CA ASP A 361 -10.63 -14.00 -2.40
C ASP A 361 -10.60 -15.54 -2.35
N LEU A 362 -11.04 -16.20 -3.44
CA LEU A 362 -11.00 -17.65 -3.60
C LEU A 362 -9.55 -18.17 -3.65
N HIS A 363 -8.63 -17.39 -4.20
CA HIS A 363 -7.20 -17.67 -4.14
C HIS A 363 -6.70 -17.66 -2.69
N THR A 364 -7.17 -16.71 -1.87
CA THR A 364 -6.83 -16.65 -0.44
C THR A 364 -7.39 -17.86 0.32
N LEU A 365 -8.65 -18.25 0.09
CA LEU A 365 -9.24 -19.47 0.67
C LEU A 365 -8.56 -20.75 0.17
N PHE A 366 -8.08 -20.76 -1.08
CA PHE A 366 -7.31 -21.86 -1.65
C PHE A 366 -5.94 -21.97 -0.97
N ASP A 367 -5.18 -20.89 -0.83
CA ASP A 367 -3.90 -20.92 -0.10
C ASP A 367 -4.07 -21.40 1.36
N LEU A 368 -5.17 -21.03 2.01
CA LEU A 368 -5.54 -21.46 3.37
C LEU A 368 -6.08 -22.89 3.48
N LYS A 369 -6.11 -23.67 2.38
CA LYS A 369 -6.60 -25.07 2.35
C LYS A 369 -8.09 -25.23 2.71
N LEU A 370 -8.90 -24.17 2.61
CA LEU A 370 -10.34 -24.17 2.91
C LEU A 370 -11.22 -24.56 1.71
N ILE A 371 -10.61 -24.69 0.52
CA ILE A 371 -11.24 -25.16 -0.72
C ILE A 371 -10.55 -26.47 -1.15
N ALA A 372 -11.32 -27.55 -1.20
CA ALA A 372 -10.91 -28.83 -1.78
C ALA A 372 -11.47 -28.99 -3.19
N ILE A 373 -10.84 -29.85 -4.00
CA ILE A 373 -11.30 -30.19 -5.34
C ILE A 373 -11.21 -31.71 -5.46
N ASP A 374 -12.33 -32.34 -5.81
CA ASP A 374 -12.42 -33.75 -6.11
C ASP A 374 -11.63 -34.09 -7.39
N PRO A 375 -10.63 -34.99 -7.35
CA PRO A 375 -9.84 -35.35 -8.52
C PRO A 375 -10.59 -36.23 -9.55
N GLU A 376 -11.70 -36.87 -9.14
CA GLU A 376 -12.54 -37.71 -9.99
C GLU A 376 -13.69 -36.90 -10.61
N THR A 377 -14.52 -36.29 -9.76
CA THR A 377 -15.72 -35.54 -10.21
C THR A 377 -15.43 -34.10 -10.62
N SER A 378 -14.24 -33.57 -10.31
CA SER A 378 -13.89 -32.15 -10.50
C SER A 378 -14.82 -31.16 -9.79
N ARG A 379 -15.54 -31.59 -8.75
CA ARG A 379 -16.37 -30.71 -7.92
C ARG A 379 -15.55 -30.00 -6.85
N VAL A 380 -15.93 -28.76 -6.58
CA VAL A 380 -15.37 -27.91 -5.53
C VAL A 380 -16.08 -28.22 -4.22
N TYR A 381 -15.32 -28.51 -3.17
CA TYR A 381 -15.86 -28.65 -1.81
C TYR A 381 -15.30 -27.54 -0.93
N LEU A 382 -16.15 -27.09 0.00
CA LEU A 382 -15.81 -26.07 0.99
C LEU A 382 -15.76 -26.68 2.38
N GLU A 383 -14.80 -26.21 3.17
CA GLU A 383 -14.68 -26.49 4.59
C GLU A 383 -16.02 -26.12 5.29
N PRO A 384 -16.53 -26.95 6.23
CA PRO A 384 -17.84 -26.76 6.86
C PRO A 384 -18.19 -25.35 7.34
N SER A 385 -17.27 -24.59 7.92
CA SER A 385 -17.52 -23.23 8.40
C SER A 385 -17.87 -22.24 7.27
N LEU A 386 -17.36 -22.47 6.05
CA LEU A 386 -17.66 -21.64 4.88
C LEU A 386 -19.09 -21.85 4.35
N ARG A 387 -19.74 -22.98 4.69
CA ARG A 387 -21.05 -23.37 4.12
C ARG A 387 -22.21 -22.49 4.57
N ASN A 388 -22.04 -21.75 5.67
CA ASN A 388 -23.02 -20.77 6.18
C ASN A 388 -22.65 -19.31 5.83
N THR A 389 -21.72 -19.11 4.91
CA THR A 389 -21.25 -17.78 4.48
C THR A 389 -21.71 -17.47 3.05
N TYR A 390 -21.38 -16.28 2.52
CA TYR A 390 -21.66 -15.96 1.12
C TYR A 390 -20.91 -16.84 0.10
N TYR A 391 -20.03 -17.75 0.53
CA TYR A 391 -19.40 -18.76 -0.32
C TYR A 391 -20.24 -20.03 -0.51
N ALA A 392 -21.35 -20.20 0.22
CA ALA A 392 -22.16 -21.44 0.23
C ALA A 392 -22.50 -21.96 -1.18
N GLU A 393 -22.86 -21.06 -2.10
CA GLU A 393 -23.18 -21.33 -3.51
C GLU A 393 -22.05 -21.94 -4.35
N LEU A 394 -20.83 -22.01 -3.83
CA LEU A 394 -19.66 -22.63 -4.47
C LEU A 394 -19.42 -24.07 -4.00
N HIS A 395 -20.14 -24.53 -2.98
CA HIS A 395 -20.11 -25.92 -2.55
C HIS A 395 -20.67 -26.84 -3.65
N GLU A 396 -20.03 -27.99 -3.84
CA GLU A 396 -20.31 -28.98 -4.90
C GLU A 396 -20.26 -28.48 -6.35
N LYS A 397 -19.87 -27.21 -6.58
CA LYS A 397 -19.86 -26.58 -7.89
C LYS A 397 -18.82 -27.23 -8.80
N LEU A 398 -19.21 -27.55 -10.03
CA LEU A 398 -18.30 -28.15 -11.01
C LEU A 398 -17.22 -27.16 -11.43
N LEU A 399 -15.95 -27.55 -11.29
CA LEU A 399 -14.80 -26.74 -11.66
C LEU A 399 -14.63 -26.71 -13.18
N GLN A 400 -14.50 -25.51 -13.74
CA GLN A 400 -14.12 -25.34 -15.15
C GLN A 400 -12.62 -25.63 -15.27
N LEU A 401 -12.26 -26.65 -16.06
CA LEU A 401 -10.88 -27.13 -16.20
C LEU A 401 -10.40 -27.08 -17.65
N PRO A 402 -9.11 -26.73 -17.90
CA PRO A 402 -8.51 -26.83 -19.22
C PRO A 402 -8.34 -28.30 -19.63
N LYS A 403 -8.36 -28.56 -20.95
CA LYS A 403 -8.37 -29.93 -21.52
C LYS A 403 -7.26 -30.87 -21.00
N ASN A 404 -6.13 -30.31 -20.56
CA ASN A 404 -4.92 -31.06 -20.18
C ASN A 404 -4.59 -30.93 -18.68
N ILE A 405 -5.60 -30.78 -17.80
CA ILE A 405 -5.36 -30.67 -16.35
C ILE A 405 -4.68 -31.92 -15.77
N ASN A 406 -3.70 -31.73 -14.87
CA ASN A 406 -2.99 -32.84 -14.26
C ASN A 406 -3.80 -33.41 -13.08
N LYS A 407 -4.47 -34.56 -13.26
CA LYS A 407 -5.23 -35.21 -12.18
C LYS A 407 -4.38 -35.51 -10.93
N ASN A 408 -3.09 -35.84 -11.10
CA ASN A 408 -2.17 -36.05 -9.98
C ASN A 408 -1.80 -34.74 -9.25
N ALA A 409 -2.09 -33.57 -9.83
CA ALA A 409 -2.03 -32.28 -9.13
C ALA A 409 -3.30 -32.05 -8.30
N LEU A 410 -4.49 -32.29 -8.85
CA LEU A 410 -5.75 -32.22 -8.11
C LEU A 410 -5.76 -33.19 -6.92
N GLN A 411 -5.28 -34.43 -7.11
CA GLN A 411 -5.19 -35.41 -6.02
C GLN A 411 -4.21 -34.99 -4.92
N TRP A 412 -3.05 -34.42 -5.28
CA TRP A 412 -2.12 -33.85 -4.29
C TRP A 412 -2.77 -32.72 -3.49
N ARG A 413 -3.53 -31.86 -4.16
CA ARG A 413 -4.24 -30.73 -3.54
C ARG A 413 -5.36 -31.20 -2.61
N CYS A 414 -6.14 -32.19 -3.03
CA CYS A 414 -7.13 -32.88 -2.22
C CYS A 414 -6.51 -33.38 -0.90
N GLN A 415 -5.37 -34.07 -0.97
CA GLN A 415 -4.63 -34.58 0.20
C GLN A 415 -4.13 -33.49 1.16
N GLN A 416 -4.02 -32.23 0.73
CA GLN A 416 -3.68 -31.11 1.64
C GLN A 416 -4.85 -30.62 2.48
N CYS A 417 -6.09 -30.95 2.10
CA CYS A 417 -7.31 -30.48 2.76
C CYS A 417 -7.77 -31.52 3.79
N GLY A 418 -7.14 -31.54 4.98
CA GLY A 418 -7.33 -32.61 5.97
C GLY A 418 -8.75 -32.83 6.50
N TRP A 419 -9.67 -31.88 6.24
CA TRP A 419 -11.10 -31.94 6.56
C TRP A 419 -11.96 -32.58 5.45
N TYR A 420 -11.41 -32.81 4.25
CA TYR A 420 -12.11 -33.34 3.09
C TYR A 420 -11.78 -34.82 2.89
N ARG A 421 -12.79 -35.68 3.00
CA ARG A 421 -12.77 -37.14 2.78
C ARG A 421 -14.12 -37.60 2.28
#